data_AF-A0A314XTP0-F1
#
_entry.id   AF-A0A314XTP0-F1
#
_cell.length_a   1.000
_cell.length_b   1.000
_cell.length_c   1.000
_cell.angle_alpha   90.00
_cell.angle_beta   90.00
_cell.angle_gamma   90.00
#
_symmetry.space_group_name_H-M   'P 1'
#
loop_
_entity.id
_entity.type
_entity.pdbx_description
1 polymer ?
#
loop_
_entity_poly.entity_id
_entity_poly.type
_entity_poly.pdbx_seq_one_letter_code
_entity_poly.pdbx_strand_id
1 'polypeptide(L)'
;MAAFSFVALSPCSYKRVKGQGVPVKWKETKTILLVTLLGALFVAMSIVSAIGNTYFVLQASHLNQKVWFVKFPLPILLFAYNEARSKFGGLKRSVAAISIGLAASMVLASLCCVVAALVEARRLAVVKSSGLIDLPDETIPMTMFWLVPQFVLLGCADGIFSRAIGSLYMVALISDEEAKNLEASKVLQCQYAGFYDMAVYGVGVMGSVLSVHVVGEISAEGGKINWFQHTLNTSRLDNYYWTLAALVAINLLIFFVLAVCCGACFYVVSRFKDAKLPAAPAVDEPLLQ
;
A
#
# COMPACT_ATOMS: atom_id res chain seq x y z
N MET A 1 -26.73 -12.04 10.23
CA MET A 1 -25.70 -13.07 9.99
C MET A 1 -25.79 -13.52 8.54
N ALA A 2 -25.13 -12.81 7.62
CA ALA A 2 -25.05 -13.21 6.22
C ALA A 2 -23.77 -14.03 6.04
N ALA A 3 -23.91 -15.35 5.99
CA ALA A 3 -22.84 -16.27 5.66
C ALA A 3 -22.45 -16.08 4.19
N PHE A 4 -21.31 -15.44 3.95
CA PHE A 4 -20.62 -15.54 2.66
C PHE A 4 -20.05 -16.95 2.56
N SER A 5 -20.83 -17.87 1.98
CA SER A 5 -20.32 -19.14 1.48
C SER A 5 -19.32 -18.83 0.35
N PHE A 6 -18.04 -18.77 0.70
CA PHE A 6 -16.97 -19.02 -0.25
C PHE A 6 -17.16 -20.45 -0.76
N VAL A 7 -17.69 -20.58 -1.98
CA VAL A 7 -17.60 -21.82 -2.73
C VAL A 7 -16.11 -22.12 -2.88
N ALA A 8 -15.62 -23.02 -2.03
CA ALA A 8 -14.37 -23.71 -2.23
C ALA A 8 -14.46 -24.38 -3.60
N LEU A 9 -13.84 -23.77 -4.61
CA LEU A 9 -13.49 -24.47 -5.83
C LEU A 9 -12.50 -25.56 -5.41
N SER A 10 -13.05 -26.75 -5.09
CA SER A 10 -12.28 -27.97 -5.02
C SER A 10 -11.39 -28.05 -6.27
N PRO A 11 -10.17 -28.56 -6.17
CA PRO A 11 -9.38 -28.89 -7.34
C PRO A 11 -10.09 -30.03 -8.06
N CYS A 12 -11.08 -29.69 -8.90
CA CYS A 12 -11.62 -30.61 -9.88
C CYS A 12 -10.44 -31.03 -10.74
N SER A 13 -10.05 -32.29 -10.60
CA SER A 13 -9.05 -32.94 -11.43
C SER A 13 -9.50 -32.84 -12.89
N TYR A 14 -9.11 -31.76 -13.56
CA TYR A 14 -9.41 -31.55 -14.96
C TYR A 14 -8.51 -32.50 -15.76
N LYS A 15 -9.07 -33.65 -16.13
CA LYS A 15 -8.46 -34.52 -17.15
C LYS A 15 -8.34 -33.70 -18.43
N ARG A 16 -7.13 -33.26 -18.73
CA ARG A 16 -6.75 -32.58 -19.97
C ARG A 16 -7.07 -33.51 -21.14
N VAL A 17 -8.20 -33.28 -21.81
CA VAL A 17 -8.50 -33.92 -23.09
C VAL A 17 -7.49 -33.35 -24.10
N LYS A 18 -6.55 -34.18 -24.54
CA LYS A 18 -5.54 -33.81 -25.55
C LYS A 18 -6.28 -33.48 -26.85
N GLY A 19 -6.39 -32.20 -27.20
CA GLY A 19 -6.88 -31.77 -28.51
C GLY A 19 -7.76 -30.52 -28.55
N GLN A 20 -8.34 -30.08 -27.41
CA GLN A 20 -9.12 -28.82 -27.36
C GLN A 20 -8.33 -27.72 -26.64
N GLY A 21 -7.94 -26.69 -27.39
CA GLY A 21 -7.46 -25.43 -26.80
C GLY A 21 -8.57 -24.78 -25.99
N VAL A 22 -8.23 -24.22 -24.82
CA VAL A 22 -9.19 -23.44 -24.02
C VAL A 22 -9.59 -22.20 -24.84
N PRO A 23 -10.89 -21.88 -24.98
CA PRO A 23 -11.34 -20.67 -25.67
C PRO A 23 -10.71 -19.43 -25.05
N VAL A 24 -10.13 -18.55 -25.89
CA VAL A 24 -9.36 -17.36 -25.52
C VAL A 24 -10.10 -16.50 -24.48
N LYS A 25 -11.40 -16.28 -24.71
CA LYS A 25 -12.31 -15.51 -23.83
C LYS A 25 -12.33 -16.01 -22.37
N TRP A 26 -12.27 -17.32 -22.15
CA TRP A 26 -12.32 -17.90 -20.80
C TRP A 26 -11.01 -17.75 -20.02
N LYS A 27 -9.87 -17.62 -20.70
CA LYS A 27 -8.59 -17.33 -20.05
C LYS A 27 -8.55 -15.88 -19.58
N GLU A 28 -8.98 -14.94 -20.41
CA GLU A 28 -9.03 -13.51 -20.10
C GLU A 28 -9.93 -13.22 -18.90
N THR A 29 -11.13 -13.83 -18.84
CA THR A 29 -12.05 -13.63 -17.71
C THR A 29 -11.46 -14.12 -16.38
N LYS A 30 -10.73 -15.23 -16.37
CA LYS A 30 -10.06 -15.75 -15.16
C LYS A 30 -8.93 -14.85 -14.69
N THR A 31 -8.15 -14.31 -15.62
CA THR A 31 -7.04 -13.40 -15.31
C THR A 31 -7.56 -12.07 -14.75
N ILE A 32 -8.58 -11.48 -15.37
CA ILE A 32 -9.21 -10.24 -14.89
C ILE A 32 -9.81 -10.45 -13.49
N LEU A 33 -10.54 -11.54 -13.26
CA LEU A 33 -11.12 -11.84 -11.95
C LEU A 33 -10.05 -11.96 -10.86
N LEU A 34 -8.92 -12.61 -11.17
CA LEU A 34 -7.81 -12.78 -10.23
C LEU A 34 -7.10 -11.46 -9.93
N VAL A 35 -6.86 -10.64 -10.95
CA VAL A 35 -6.29 -9.29 -10.81
C VAL A 35 -7.20 -8.40 -9.97
N THR A 36 -8.52 -8.46 -10.18
CA THR A 36 -9.50 -7.74 -9.38
C THR A 36 -9.52 -8.22 -7.92
N LEU A 37 -9.43 -9.54 -7.69
CA LEU A 37 -9.36 -10.10 -6.33
C LEU A 37 -8.08 -9.69 -5.60
N LEU A 38 -6.94 -9.64 -6.30
CA LEU A 38 -5.69 -9.09 -5.77
C LEU A 38 -5.78 -7.57 -5.55
N GLY A 39 -6.50 -6.85 -6.40
CA GLY A 39 -6.83 -5.43 -6.25
C GLY A 39 -7.55 -5.12 -4.93
N ALA A 40 -8.41 -6.02 -4.45
CA ALA A 40 -9.06 -5.87 -3.15
C ALA A 40 -8.05 -5.88 -1.97
N LEU A 41 -6.98 -6.69 -2.07
CA LEU A 41 -5.91 -6.70 -1.06
C LEU A 41 -5.08 -5.41 -1.10
N PHE A 42 -5.09 -4.69 -2.21
CA PHE A 42 -4.36 -3.44 -2.38
C PHE A 42 -5.05 -2.26 -1.68
N VAL A 43 -6.36 -2.36 -1.44
CA VAL A 43 -7.13 -1.33 -0.72
C VAL A 43 -6.55 -1.06 0.67
N ALA A 44 -6.18 -2.10 1.42
CA ALA A 44 -5.59 -1.93 2.75
C ALA A 44 -4.26 -1.16 2.71
N MET A 45 -3.44 -1.38 1.68
CA MET A 45 -2.21 -0.63 1.46
C MET A 45 -2.50 0.82 1.11
N SER A 46 -3.45 1.06 0.20
CA SER A 46 -3.85 2.42 -0.19
C SER A 46 -4.47 3.22 0.97
N ILE A 47 -5.17 2.57 1.90
CA ILE A 47 -5.62 3.21 3.16
C ILE A 47 -4.42 3.72 3.95
N VAL A 48 -3.38 2.89 4.13
CA VAL A 48 -2.17 3.27 4.87
C VAL A 48 -1.42 4.41 4.15
N SER A 49 -1.32 4.37 2.82
CA SER A 49 -0.71 5.45 2.04
C SER A 49 -1.49 6.77 2.18
N ALA A 50 -2.84 6.72 2.21
CA ALA A 50 -3.68 7.91 2.41
C ALA A 50 -3.48 8.57 3.77
N ILE A 51 -3.21 7.78 4.80
CA ILE A 51 -2.98 8.24 6.19
C ILE A 51 -1.67 9.02 6.31
N GLY A 52 -0.64 8.64 5.55
CA GLY A 52 0.61 9.40 5.48
C GLY A 52 0.43 10.82 4.97
N ASN A 53 -0.50 11.04 4.04
CA ASN A 53 -0.79 12.36 3.47
C ASN A 53 -1.73 13.21 4.33
N THR A 54 -2.34 12.64 5.36
CA THR A 54 -3.33 13.30 6.22
C THR A 54 -2.81 13.39 7.65
N TYR A 55 -2.93 12.31 8.42
CA TYR A 55 -2.62 12.32 9.85
C TYR A 55 -1.14 12.52 10.15
N PHE A 56 -0.20 11.98 9.34
CA PHE A 56 1.23 12.22 9.62
C PHE A 56 1.59 13.69 9.39
N VAL A 57 1.06 14.31 8.35
CA VAL A 57 1.25 15.75 8.08
C VAL A 57 0.60 16.59 9.18
N LEU A 58 -0.60 16.21 9.62
CA LEU A 58 -1.30 16.87 10.72
C LEU A 58 -0.54 16.75 12.04
N GLN A 59 0.02 15.58 12.38
CA GLN A 59 0.87 15.44 13.56
C GLN A 59 2.12 16.34 13.46
N ALA A 60 2.73 16.40 12.29
CA ALA A 60 3.93 17.20 12.05
C ALA A 60 3.68 18.71 12.24
N SER A 61 2.48 19.22 11.92
CA SER A 61 2.16 20.64 12.07
C SER A 61 2.06 21.11 13.53
N HIS A 62 1.77 20.21 14.48
CA HIS A 62 1.69 20.52 15.91
C HIS A 62 3.00 20.24 16.68
N LEU A 63 4.04 19.74 16.01
CA LEU A 63 5.34 19.41 16.61
C LEU A 63 6.35 20.54 16.46
N ASN A 64 7.38 20.52 17.30
CA ASN A 64 8.45 21.51 17.24
C ASN A 64 9.29 21.33 15.96
N GLN A 65 9.22 22.34 15.09
CA GLN A 65 9.96 22.41 13.82
C GLN A 65 11.37 23.04 13.98
N LYS A 66 11.72 23.50 15.18
CA LYS A 66 13.06 24.03 15.47
C LYS A 66 13.97 22.90 15.94
N VAL A 67 15.12 22.76 15.29
CA VAL A 67 16.26 22.03 15.85
C VAL A 67 17.37 23.01 16.09
N TRP A 68 17.72 23.14 17.37
CA TRP A 68 18.65 24.13 17.87
C TRP A 68 18.21 25.55 17.51
N PHE A 69 18.77 26.18 16.46
CA PHE A 69 18.34 27.50 15.98
C PHE A 69 17.63 27.49 14.62
N VAL A 70 17.63 26.37 13.89
CA VAL A 70 17.09 26.32 12.51
C VAL A 70 15.63 25.86 12.57
N LYS A 71 14.74 26.61 11.91
CA LYS A 71 13.38 26.16 11.61
C LYS A 71 13.38 25.35 10.32
N PHE A 72 12.90 24.12 10.38
CA PHE A 72 12.78 23.25 9.21
C PHE A 72 11.34 23.26 8.69
N PRO A 73 11.13 23.37 7.36
CA PRO A 73 9.79 23.36 6.79
C PRO A 73 9.25 21.92 6.71
N LEU A 74 7.94 21.73 6.92
CA LEU A 74 7.27 20.42 6.86
C LEU A 74 7.59 19.57 5.61
N PRO A 75 7.75 20.14 4.40
CA PRO A 75 8.13 19.39 3.21
C PRO A 75 9.41 18.56 3.32
N ILE A 76 10.28 18.78 4.31
CA ILE A 76 11.46 17.92 4.49
C ILE A 76 11.09 16.47 4.86
N LEU A 77 9.97 16.26 5.56
CA LEU A 77 9.45 14.92 5.86
C LEU A 77 8.90 14.26 4.59
N LEU A 78 8.21 15.04 3.75
CA LEU A 78 7.74 14.59 2.43
C LEU A 78 8.91 14.29 1.48
N PHE A 79 9.99 15.09 1.56
CA PHE A 79 11.22 14.82 0.83
C PHE A 79 11.82 13.48 1.26
N ALA A 80 11.91 13.20 2.56
CA ALA A 80 12.39 11.91 3.07
C ALA A 80 11.53 10.73 2.58
N TYR A 81 10.21 10.89 2.58
CA TYR A 81 9.28 9.91 1.99
C TYR A 81 9.53 9.70 0.48
N ASN A 82 9.64 10.79 -0.29
CA ASN A 82 9.83 10.72 -1.74
C ASN A 82 11.18 10.10 -2.13
N GLU A 83 12.25 10.42 -1.40
CA GLU A 83 13.57 9.82 -1.59
C GLU A 83 13.55 8.32 -1.30
N ALA A 84 12.92 7.91 -0.20
CA ALA A 84 12.72 6.49 0.11
C ALA A 84 11.90 5.80 -0.98
N ARG A 85 10.78 6.39 -1.40
CA ARG A 85 9.92 5.86 -2.46
C ARG A 85 10.66 5.70 -3.79
N SER A 86 11.42 6.71 -4.20
CA SER A 86 12.20 6.70 -5.44
C SER A 86 13.26 5.60 -5.43
N LYS A 87 14.08 5.53 -4.37
CA LYS A 87 15.15 4.53 -4.25
C LYS A 87 14.63 3.09 -4.26
N PHE A 88 13.57 2.83 -3.50
CA PHE A 88 13.01 1.48 -3.39
C PHE A 88 12.11 1.11 -4.59
N GLY A 89 11.52 2.10 -5.27
CA GLY A 89 10.82 1.91 -6.55
C GLY A 89 11.78 1.68 -7.74
N GLY A 90 13.03 2.14 -7.65
CA GLY A 90 14.07 2.00 -8.67
C GLY A 90 14.82 0.66 -8.67
N LEU A 91 14.60 -0.22 -7.69
CA LEU A 91 15.35 -1.48 -7.54
C LEU A 91 15.17 -2.40 -8.76
N LYS A 92 16.25 -2.98 -9.33
CA LYS A 92 16.21 -3.68 -10.65
C LYS A 92 15.10 -4.74 -10.79
N ARG A 93 14.53 -4.84 -12.01
CA ARG A 93 13.35 -5.66 -12.34
C ARG A 93 13.72 -7.14 -12.33
N SER A 94 13.21 -7.91 -11.37
CA SER A 94 13.26 -9.37 -11.40
C SER A 94 11.86 -9.93 -11.30
N VAL A 95 11.48 -10.74 -12.28
CA VAL A 95 10.15 -11.37 -12.35
C VAL A 95 9.92 -12.35 -11.19
N ALA A 96 11.00 -12.93 -10.66
CA ALA A 96 10.96 -13.80 -9.49
C ALA A 96 10.57 -13.07 -8.17
N ALA A 97 10.47 -11.73 -8.18
CA ALA A 97 10.32 -10.92 -6.97
C ALA A 97 8.98 -10.15 -6.85
N ILE A 98 7.97 -10.38 -7.69
CA ILE A 98 6.68 -9.65 -7.58
C ILE A 98 5.96 -10.02 -6.29
N SER A 99 5.70 -11.31 -6.04
CA SER A 99 5.03 -11.76 -4.82
C SER A 99 5.84 -11.45 -3.56
N ILE A 100 7.17 -11.55 -3.65
CA ILE A 100 8.09 -11.17 -2.58
C ILE A 100 8.02 -9.66 -2.31
N GLY A 101 7.99 -8.84 -3.37
CA GLY A 101 7.84 -7.40 -3.28
C GLY A 101 6.50 -6.99 -2.66
N LEU A 102 5.40 -7.61 -3.08
CA LEU A 102 4.08 -7.39 -2.47
C LEU A 102 4.08 -7.75 -0.98
N ALA A 103 4.58 -8.93 -0.61
CA ALA A 103 4.70 -9.33 0.80
C ALA A 103 5.60 -8.37 1.59
N ALA A 104 6.78 -8.02 1.05
CA ALA A 104 7.71 -7.10 1.69
C ALA A 104 7.09 -5.71 1.90
N SER A 105 6.33 -5.21 0.92
CA SER A 105 5.64 -3.92 1.05
C SER A 105 4.60 -3.94 2.16
N MET A 106 3.81 -5.01 2.28
CA MET A 106 2.83 -5.18 3.36
C MET A 106 3.50 -5.27 4.74
N VAL A 107 4.63 -5.98 4.84
CA VAL A 107 5.42 -6.02 6.08
C VAL A 107 5.92 -4.62 6.45
N LEU A 108 6.48 -3.86 5.50
CA LEU A 108 6.95 -2.50 5.74
C LEU A 108 5.81 -1.54 6.11
N ALA A 109 4.64 -1.66 5.50
CA ALA A 109 3.46 -0.88 5.86
C ALA A 109 2.96 -1.21 7.27
N SER A 110 2.94 -2.49 7.65
CA SER A 110 2.60 -2.89 9.03
C SER A 110 3.60 -2.32 10.03
N LEU A 111 4.91 -2.40 9.75
CA LEU A 111 5.96 -1.79 10.57
C LEU A 111 5.82 -0.28 10.65
N CYS A 112 5.46 0.39 9.55
CA CYS A 112 5.16 1.82 9.52
C CYS A 112 4.04 2.18 10.50
N CYS A 113 2.93 1.43 10.48
CA CYS A 113 1.81 1.64 11.41
C CYS A 113 2.23 1.39 12.87
N VAL A 114 3.03 0.35 13.14
CA VAL A 114 3.56 0.09 14.50
C VAL A 114 4.43 1.26 14.97
N VAL A 115 5.36 1.73 14.14
CA VAL A 115 6.23 2.87 14.49
C VAL A 115 5.40 4.13 14.71
N ALA A 116 4.41 4.41 13.85
CA ALA A 116 3.50 5.53 14.01
C ALA A 116 2.71 5.46 15.34
N ALA A 117 2.25 4.27 15.73
CA ALA A 117 1.58 4.06 17.02
C ALA A 117 2.51 4.37 18.21
N LEU A 118 3.77 3.94 18.15
CA LEU A 118 4.76 4.20 19.20
C LEU A 118 5.13 5.69 19.30
N VAL A 119 5.33 6.34 18.15
CA VAL A 119 5.62 7.78 18.08
C VAL A 119 4.44 8.59 18.62
N GLU A 120 3.21 8.19 18.29
CA GLU A 120 2.01 8.86 18.79
C GLU A 120 1.80 8.65 20.28
N ALA A 121 2.01 7.44 20.80
CA ALA A 121 2.00 7.18 22.24
C ALA A 121 3.01 8.05 22.98
N ARG A 122 4.20 8.25 22.39
CA ARG A 122 5.21 9.16 22.93
C ARG A 122 4.74 10.63 22.89
N ARG A 123 4.14 11.07 21.79
CA ARG A 123 3.61 12.44 21.65
C ARG A 123 2.53 12.72 22.69
N LEU A 124 1.56 11.81 22.86
CA LEU A 124 0.50 11.93 23.87
C LEU A 124 1.06 11.97 25.30
N ALA A 125 2.11 11.20 25.59
CA ALA A 125 2.79 11.25 26.88
C ALA A 125 3.42 12.64 27.15
N VAL A 126 4.04 13.24 26.13
CA VAL A 126 4.60 14.61 26.23
C VAL A 126 3.49 15.63 26.45
N VAL A 127 2.41 15.60 25.66
CA VAL A 127 1.23 16.47 25.82
C VAL A 127 0.69 16.43 27.24
N LYS A 128 0.53 15.23 27.81
CA LYS A 128 0.04 15.04 29.18
C LYS A 128 1.03 15.61 30.21
N SER A 129 2.32 15.37 30.04
CA SER A 129 3.36 15.85 30.98
C SER A 129 3.53 17.37 30.95
N SER A 130 3.26 18.01 29.81
CA SER A 130 3.38 19.46 29.63
C SER A 130 2.06 20.20 29.91
N GLY A 131 0.98 19.50 30.27
CA GLY A 131 -0.32 20.12 30.54
C GLY A 131 -1.01 20.70 29.29
N LEU A 132 -0.67 20.21 28.09
CA LEU A 132 -1.13 20.74 26.81
C LEU A 132 -2.42 20.08 26.28
N ILE A 133 -3.13 19.31 27.12
CA ILE A 133 -4.32 18.55 26.69
C ILE A 133 -5.41 19.49 26.16
N ASP A 134 -5.66 20.59 26.87
CA ASP A 134 -6.70 21.58 26.55
C ASP A 134 -6.20 22.72 25.64
N LEU A 135 -4.94 22.66 25.19
CA LEU A 135 -4.27 23.67 24.38
C LEU A 135 -3.92 23.10 22.99
N PRO A 136 -4.89 22.97 22.08
CA PRO A 136 -4.70 22.27 20.80
C PRO A 136 -3.73 22.99 19.84
N ASP A 137 -3.64 24.31 19.91
CA ASP A 137 -2.83 25.13 19.00
C ASP A 137 -1.39 25.34 19.50
N GLU A 138 -1.08 24.90 20.73
CA GLU A 138 0.26 25.01 21.25
C GLU A 138 1.22 23.98 20.64
N THR A 139 2.45 24.45 20.41
CA THR A 139 3.51 23.59 19.87
C THR A 139 3.95 22.59 20.92
N ILE A 140 3.83 21.31 20.59
CA ILE A 140 4.25 20.23 21.48
C ILE A 140 5.78 20.23 21.55
N PRO A 141 6.39 20.16 22.75
CA PRO A 141 7.85 20.18 22.93
C PRO A 141 8.50 18.83 22.56
N MET A 142 8.17 18.32 21.38
CA MET A 142 8.72 17.12 20.75
C MET A 142 9.11 17.51 19.33
N THR A 143 10.32 17.14 18.91
CA THR A 143 10.82 17.51 17.58
C THR A 143 10.08 16.77 16.48
N MET A 144 9.81 17.43 15.34
CA MET A 144 9.11 16.79 14.22
C MET A 144 9.89 15.61 13.61
N PHE A 145 11.21 15.56 13.82
CA PHE A 145 12.09 14.51 13.30
C PHE A 145 11.80 13.11 13.88
N TRP A 146 11.06 13.02 14.98
CA TRP A 146 10.53 11.75 15.48
C TRP A 146 9.60 11.05 14.48
N LEU A 147 9.04 11.77 13.50
CA LEU A 147 8.19 11.19 12.46
C LEU A 147 8.99 10.66 11.27
N VAL A 148 10.28 10.98 11.14
CA VAL A 148 11.09 10.51 10.01
C VAL A 148 11.04 8.98 9.81
N PRO A 149 11.13 8.14 10.86
CA PRO A 149 11.09 6.69 10.70
C PRO A 149 9.80 6.19 10.01
N GLN A 150 8.63 6.73 10.38
CA GLN A 150 7.37 6.30 9.77
C GLN A 150 7.21 6.82 8.33
N PHE A 151 7.69 8.03 8.01
CA PHE A 151 7.69 8.53 6.62
C PHE A 151 8.62 7.73 5.71
N VAL A 152 9.82 7.36 6.19
CA VAL A 152 10.76 6.54 5.43
C VAL A 152 10.19 5.13 5.21
N LEU A 153 9.66 4.49 6.24
CA LEU A 153 9.03 3.16 6.11
C LEU A 153 7.86 3.18 5.13
N LEU A 154 7.01 4.20 5.20
CA LEU A 154 5.89 4.38 4.26
C LEU A 154 6.40 4.57 2.82
N GLY A 155 7.43 5.39 2.62
CA GLY A 155 8.04 5.60 1.31
C GLY A 155 8.62 4.31 0.73
N CYS A 156 9.35 3.55 1.53
CA CYS A 156 9.86 2.23 1.14
C CYS A 156 8.72 1.27 0.76
N ALA A 157 7.66 1.20 1.57
CA ALA A 157 6.50 0.34 1.32
C ALA A 157 5.83 0.71 -0.02
N ASP A 158 5.49 1.99 -0.22
CA ASP A 158 4.84 2.49 -1.43
C ASP A 158 5.70 2.30 -2.68
N GLY A 159 7.01 2.51 -2.58
CA GLY A 159 7.95 2.34 -3.69
C GLY A 159 8.02 0.89 -4.18
N ILE A 160 8.17 -0.06 -3.25
CA ILE A 160 8.18 -1.50 -3.57
C ILE A 160 6.81 -1.93 -4.09
N PHE A 161 5.74 -1.47 -3.44
CA PHE A 161 4.36 -1.82 -3.80
C PHE A 161 4.01 -1.36 -5.21
N SER A 162 4.19 -0.08 -5.52
CA SER A 162 3.91 0.52 -6.83
C SER A 162 4.68 -0.21 -7.94
N ARG A 163 5.94 -0.57 -7.68
CA ARG A 163 6.75 -1.36 -8.63
C ARG A 163 6.21 -2.78 -8.84
N ALA A 164 5.87 -3.47 -7.76
CA ALA A 164 5.39 -4.85 -7.81
C ALA A 164 4.03 -4.93 -8.52
N ILE A 165 3.13 -4.00 -8.22
CA ILE A 165 1.85 -3.79 -8.88
C ILE A 165 2.04 -3.49 -10.37
N GLY A 166 2.86 -2.50 -10.73
CA GLY A 166 3.10 -2.18 -12.14
C GLY A 166 3.65 -3.39 -12.92
N SER A 167 4.51 -4.18 -12.30
CA SER A 167 5.02 -5.43 -12.90
C SER A 167 3.95 -6.53 -13.01
N LEU A 168 3.08 -6.65 -12.01
CA LEU A 168 1.94 -7.59 -12.01
C LEU A 168 0.99 -7.25 -13.17
N TYR A 169 0.60 -5.98 -13.32
CA TYR A 169 -0.29 -5.53 -14.39
C TYR A 169 0.30 -5.79 -15.77
N MET A 170 1.58 -5.44 -15.95
CA MET A 170 2.26 -5.64 -17.21
C MET A 170 2.16 -7.09 -17.65
N VAL A 171 2.37 -8.07 -16.78
CA VAL A 171 2.30 -9.48 -17.21
C VAL A 171 0.88 -10.03 -17.23
N ALA A 172 0.01 -9.62 -16.31
CA ALA A 172 -1.35 -10.13 -16.23
C ALA A 172 -2.23 -9.65 -17.40
N LEU A 173 -1.93 -8.49 -17.98
CA LEU A 173 -2.69 -7.92 -19.10
C LEU A 173 -2.02 -8.13 -20.47
N ILE A 174 -0.86 -8.80 -20.55
CA ILE A 174 -0.26 -9.16 -21.84
C ILE A 174 -0.97 -10.40 -22.40
N SER A 175 -1.79 -10.17 -23.42
CA SER A 175 -2.21 -11.18 -24.40
C SER A 175 -1.00 -11.56 -25.28
N ASP A 176 -0.80 -12.86 -25.57
CA ASP A 176 0.29 -13.34 -26.44
C ASP A 176 0.23 -12.73 -27.88
N GLU A 177 -0.90 -12.14 -28.28
CA GLU A 177 -1.14 -11.51 -29.60
C GLU A 177 -0.76 -10.02 -29.69
N GLU A 178 -0.87 -9.24 -28.61
CA GLU A 178 -0.67 -7.77 -28.61
C GLU A 178 0.80 -7.36 -28.40
N ALA A 179 1.62 -8.27 -27.89
CA ALA A 179 3.07 -8.06 -27.74
C ALA A 179 3.82 -7.88 -29.07
N LYS A 180 3.17 -8.16 -30.21
CA LYS A 180 3.76 -8.00 -31.56
C LYS A 180 3.83 -6.54 -32.03
N ASN A 181 3.02 -5.63 -31.48
CA ASN A 181 3.05 -4.19 -31.82
C ASN A 181 3.62 -3.39 -30.63
N LEU A 182 4.94 -3.45 -30.48
CA LEU A 182 5.67 -3.10 -29.26
C LEU A 182 5.55 -1.62 -28.82
N GLU A 183 5.36 -0.67 -29.73
CA GLU A 183 5.37 0.78 -29.40
C GLU A 183 3.99 1.34 -29.02
N ALA A 184 2.95 1.04 -29.80
CA ALA A 184 1.57 1.44 -29.48
C ALA A 184 1.06 0.74 -28.20
N SER A 185 1.49 -0.51 -27.98
CA SER A 185 1.16 -1.28 -26.78
C SER A 185 1.78 -0.66 -25.52
N LYS A 186 3.02 -0.14 -25.58
CA LYS A 186 3.71 0.49 -24.43
C LYS A 186 3.03 1.78 -23.94
N VAL A 187 2.61 2.66 -24.84
CA VAL A 187 1.94 3.91 -24.47
C VAL A 187 0.58 3.63 -23.83
N LEU A 188 -0.20 2.75 -24.44
CA LEU A 188 -1.50 2.31 -23.93
C LEU A 188 -1.36 1.62 -22.55
N GLN A 189 -0.31 0.80 -22.36
CA GLN A 189 0.01 0.12 -21.11
C GLN A 189 0.34 1.07 -19.96
N CYS A 190 1.19 2.08 -20.20
CA CYS A 190 1.50 3.10 -19.19
C CYS A 190 0.23 3.87 -18.78
N GLN A 191 -0.65 4.12 -19.74
CA GLN A 191 -1.90 4.83 -19.49
C GLN A 191 -2.88 4.00 -18.65
N TYR A 192 -3.12 2.73 -19.00
CA TYR A 192 -4.00 1.85 -18.22
C TYR A 192 -3.46 1.54 -16.82
N ALA A 193 -2.16 1.32 -16.67
CA ALA A 193 -1.54 1.11 -15.37
C ALA A 193 -1.67 2.35 -14.47
N GLY A 194 -1.48 3.56 -15.03
CA GLY A 194 -1.67 4.81 -14.32
C GLY A 194 -3.12 5.05 -13.89
N PHE A 195 -4.09 4.83 -14.78
CA PHE A 195 -5.52 4.95 -14.44
C PHE A 195 -5.94 3.98 -13.33
N TYR A 196 -5.46 2.74 -13.40
CA TYR A 196 -5.78 1.73 -12.38
C TYR A 196 -5.15 2.07 -11.02
N ASP A 197 -3.88 2.49 -11.00
CA ASP A 197 -3.19 2.92 -9.77
C ASP A 197 -3.94 4.08 -9.10
N MET A 198 -4.37 5.08 -9.90
CA MET A 198 -5.20 6.18 -9.42
C MET A 198 -6.57 5.72 -8.91
N ALA A 199 -7.21 4.77 -9.59
CA ALA A 199 -8.49 4.22 -9.16
C ALA A 199 -8.39 3.47 -7.82
N VAL A 200 -7.39 2.59 -7.66
CA VAL A 200 -7.17 1.85 -6.42
C VAL A 200 -6.75 2.78 -5.29
N TYR A 201 -5.87 3.75 -5.56
CA TYR A 201 -5.52 4.77 -4.59
C TYR A 201 -6.75 5.58 -4.15
N GLY A 202 -7.60 6.00 -5.09
CA GLY A 202 -8.85 6.70 -4.81
C GLY A 202 -9.81 5.88 -3.94
N VAL A 203 -9.98 4.58 -4.25
CA VAL A 203 -10.75 3.65 -3.40
C VAL A 203 -10.13 3.54 -2.01
N GLY A 204 -8.80 3.51 -1.90
CA GLY A 204 -8.09 3.52 -0.63
C GLY A 204 -8.32 4.78 0.19
N VAL A 205 -8.34 5.96 -0.45
CA VAL A 205 -8.67 7.23 0.22
C VAL A 205 -10.09 7.20 0.76
N MET A 206 -11.08 6.77 -0.04
CA MET A 206 -12.45 6.60 0.44
C MET A 206 -12.53 5.57 1.58
N GLY A 207 -11.82 4.45 1.45
CA GLY A 207 -11.69 3.43 2.47
C GLY A 207 -11.07 3.95 3.76
N SER A 208 -10.14 4.91 3.68
CA SER A 208 -9.50 5.51 4.87
C SER A 208 -10.50 6.32 5.70
N VAL A 209 -11.39 7.07 5.04
CA VAL A 209 -12.47 7.82 5.70
C VAL A 209 -13.47 6.87 6.36
N LEU A 210 -13.87 5.82 5.64
CA LEU A 210 -14.75 4.78 6.20
C LEU A 210 -14.09 4.05 7.38
N SER A 211 -12.79 3.76 7.29
CA SER A 211 -12.02 3.12 8.36
C SER A 211 -12.00 3.97 9.62
N VAL A 212 -11.77 5.29 9.49
CA VAL A 212 -11.85 6.23 10.61
C VAL A 212 -13.25 6.21 11.23
N HIS A 213 -14.30 6.28 10.42
CA HIS A 213 -15.68 6.28 10.92
C HIS A 213 -16.03 4.97 11.66
N VAL A 214 -15.77 3.81 11.06
CA VAL A 214 -16.07 2.49 11.65
C VAL A 214 -15.27 2.26 12.92
N VAL A 215 -13.97 2.55 12.91
CA VAL A 215 -13.14 2.39 14.12
C VAL A 215 -13.56 3.37 15.21
N GLY A 216 -14.01 4.57 14.84
CA GLY A 216 -14.57 5.56 15.75
C GLY A 216 -15.82 5.04 16.47
N GLU A 217 -16.79 4.51 15.72
CA GLU A 217 -18.01 3.89 16.27
C GLU A 217 -17.67 2.72 17.20
N ILE A 218 -16.83 1.78 16.76
CA ILE A 218 -16.40 0.63 17.57
C ILE A 218 -15.68 1.09 18.84
N SER A 219 -14.88 2.14 18.76
CA SER A 219 -14.17 2.66 19.93
C SER A 219 -15.09 3.30 20.98
N ALA A 220 -16.26 3.77 20.57
CA ALA A 220 -17.27 4.40 21.44
C ALA A 220 -18.25 3.38 22.04
N GLU A 221 -18.23 2.11 21.59
CA GLU A 221 -19.11 1.07 22.11
C GLU A 221 -18.98 0.89 23.63
N GLY A 222 -20.12 0.66 24.29
CA GLY A 222 -20.18 0.48 25.74
C GLY A 222 -19.98 1.77 26.54
N GLY A 223 -20.24 2.95 25.95
CA GLY A 223 -20.15 4.25 26.61
C GLY A 223 -18.72 4.79 26.74
N LYS A 224 -17.77 4.23 25.98
CA LYS A 224 -16.40 4.71 25.91
C LYS A 224 -16.30 5.96 25.03
N ILE A 225 -15.21 6.69 25.20
CA ILE A 225 -14.93 7.89 24.39
C ILE A 225 -14.42 7.45 23.03
N ASN A 226 -15.00 8.03 21.96
CA ASN A 226 -14.54 7.83 20.59
C ASN A 226 -13.05 8.19 20.46
N TRP A 227 -12.25 7.39 19.76
CA TRP A 227 -10.83 7.70 19.57
C TRP A 227 -10.57 8.94 18.71
N PHE A 228 -11.51 9.36 17.87
CA PHE A 228 -11.41 10.56 17.04
C PHE A 228 -12.19 11.69 17.69
N GLN A 229 -11.45 12.63 18.28
CA GLN A 229 -11.97 13.78 19.00
C GLN A 229 -11.77 15.08 18.20
N HIS A 230 -12.36 16.18 18.69
CA HIS A 230 -12.22 17.50 18.08
C HIS A 230 -10.76 17.99 18.01
N THR A 231 -9.91 17.57 18.95
CA THR A 231 -8.49 17.94 18.99
C THR A 231 -7.60 16.71 18.90
N LEU A 232 -6.43 16.88 18.28
CA LEU A 232 -5.45 15.80 18.14
C LEU A 232 -4.84 15.40 19.50
N ASN A 233 -4.87 16.30 20.49
CA ASN A 233 -4.37 16.04 21.85
C ASN A 233 -5.30 15.15 22.69
N THR A 234 -6.60 15.16 22.38
CA THR A 234 -7.60 14.33 23.05
C THR A 234 -7.93 13.04 22.26
N SER A 235 -7.54 13.00 21.00
CA SER A 235 -7.69 11.83 20.12
C SER A 235 -6.69 10.71 20.46
N ARG A 236 -7.09 9.47 20.16
CA ARG A 236 -6.30 8.25 20.35
C ARG A 236 -5.86 7.66 19.01
N LEU A 237 -5.05 8.45 18.27
CA LEU A 237 -4.48 8.01 16.99
C LEU A 237 -3.51 6.83 17.15
N ASP A 238 -2.90 6.68 18.32
CA ASP A 238 -2.06 5.53 18.68
C ASP A 238 -2.84 4.21 18.52
N ASN A 239 -4.05 4.18 19.05
CA ASN A 239 -4.93 3.01 18.92
C ASN A 239 -5.36 2.79 17.46
N TYR A 240 -5.64 3.87 16.71
CA TYR A 240 -5.98 3.75 15.30
C TYR A 240 -4.82 3.17 14.47
N TYR A 241 -3.59 3.60 14.72
CA TYR A 241 -2.40 3.05 14.06
C TYR A 241 -2.17 1.57 14.41
N TRP A 242 -2.47 1.14 15.64
CA TRP A 242 -2.49 -0.29 15.98
C TRP A 242 -3.55 -1.06 15.19
N THR A 243 -4.75 -0.51 15.03
CA THR A 243 -5.81 -1.14 14.22
C THR A 243 -5.38 -1.31 12.76
N LEU A 244 -4.70 -0.32 12.18
CA LEU A 244 -4.18 -0.41 10.82
C LEU A 244 -3.04 -1.42 10.70
N ALA A 245 -2.15 -1.47 11.69
CA ALA A 245 -1.10 -2.49 11.73
C ALA A 245 -1.70 -3.90 11.71
N ALA A 246 -2.77 -4.13 12.48
CA ALA A 246 -3.52 -5.38 12.50
C ALA A 246 -4.24 -5.65 11.17
N LEU A 247 -4.88 -4.63 10.58
CA LEU A 247 -5.55 -4.73 9.26
C LEU A 247 -4.56 -5.16 8.17
N VAL A 248 -3.38 -4.54 8.12
CA VAL A 248 -2.33 -4.90 7.16
C VAL A 248 -1.77 -6.30 7.45
N ALA A 249 -1.60 -6.68 8.71
CA ALA A 249 -1.14 -8.01 9.08
C ALA A 249 -2.15 -9.09 8.65
N ILE A 250 -3.46 -8.87 8.86
CA ILE A 250 -4.52 -9.76 8.37
C ILE A 250 -4.49 -9.82 6.84
N ASN A 251 -4.32 -8.69 6.16
CA ASN A 251 -4.21 -8.64 4.70
C ASN A 251 -3.01 -9.45 4.19
N LEU A 252 -1.86 -9.37 4.87
CA LEU A 252 -0.68 -10.18 4.59
C LEU A 252 -0.96 -11.68 4.79
N LEU A 253 -1.67 -12.06 5.84
CA LEU A 253 -2.08 -13.46 6.07
C LEU A 253 -3.00 -13.96 4.97
N ILE A 254 -4.00 -13.16 4.56
CA ILE A 254 -4.89 -13.50 3.44
C ILE A 254 -4.07 -13.66 2.16
N PHE A 255 -3.13 -12.76 1.89
CA PHE A 255 -2.22 -12.86 0.75
C PHE A 255 -1.44 -14.18 0.76
N PHE A 256 -0.88 -14.58 1.91
CA PHE A 256 -0.18 -15.86 2.04
C PHE A 256 -1.11 -17.07 1.86
N VAL A 257 -2.29 -17.06 2.46
CA VAL A 257 -3.29 -18.13 2.31
C VAL A 257 -3.70 -18.26 0.84
N LEU A 258 -3.95 -17.17 0.14
CA LEU A 258 -4.25 -17.18 -1.30
C LEU A 258 -3.06 -17.68 -2.11
N ALA A 259 -1.83 -17.30 -1.74
CA ALA A 259 -0.62 -17.75 -2.41
C ALA A 259 -0.39 -19.27 -2.26
N VAL A 260 -0.72 -19.84 -1.09
CA VAL A 260 -0.50 -21.26 -0.75
C VAL A 260 -1.67 -22.15 -1.17
N CYS A 261 -2.92 -21.76 -0.87
CA CYS A 261 -4.11 -22.59 -1.09
C CYS A 261 -4.62 -22.53 -2.53
N CYS A 262 -4.50 -21.37 -3.19
CA CYS A 262 -4.92 -21.24 -4.57
C CYS A 262 -3.71 -21.53 -5.46
N GLY A 263 -3.61 -22.74 -6.02
CA GLY A 263 -2.63 -23.07 -7.05
C GLY A 263 -2.65 -22.09 -8.26
N ALA A 264 -3.67 -21.23 -8.37
CA ALA A 264 -3.75 -20.12 -9.31
C ALA A 264 -2.74 -18.99 -9.03
N CYS A 265 -2.29 -18.79 -7.80
CA CYS A 265 -1.20 -17.86 -7.49
C CYS A 265 0.16 -18.48 -7.86
N PHE A 266 0.32 -19.80 -7.69
CA PHE A 266 1.43 -20.55 -8.30
C PHE A 266 1.35 -20.54 -9.83
N TYR A 267 0.14 -20.47 -10.42
CA TYR A 267 -0.07 -20.37 -11.87
C TYR A 267 0.38 -19.01 -12.43
N VAL A 268 0.01 -17.92 -11.76
CA VAL A 268 0.57 -16.57 -11.92
C VAL A 268 2.10 -16.70 -11.84
N VAL A 269 2.66 -17.08 -10.69
CA VAL A 269 4.12 -17.20 -10.45
C VAL A 269 4.83 -18.09 -11.48
N SER A 270 4.18 -19.15 -11.99
CA SER A 270 4.72 -20.05 -13.02
C SER A 270 4.76 -19.40 -14.40
N ARG A 271 3.71 -18.67 -14.82
CA ARG A 271 3.73 -17.85 -16.06
C ARG A 271 4.79 -16.74 -15.98
N PHE A 272 5.06 -16.22 -14.79
CA PHE A 272 6.09 -15.22 -14.52
C PHE A 272 7.50 -15.80 -14.62
N LYS A 273 7.75 -17.00 -14.07
CA LYS A 273 9.05 -17.67 -14.15
C LYS A 273 9.52 -17.91 -15.59
N ASP A 274 8.57 -18.08 -16.51
CA ASP A 274 8.82 -18.33 -17.94
C ASP A 274 8.77 -17.05 -18.82
N ALA A 275 8.39 -15.90 -18.26
CA ALA A 275 8.31 -14.65 -19.01
C ALA A 275 9.71 -14.02 -19.16
N LYS A 276 10.30 -14.14 -20.36
CA LYS A 276 11.45 -13.31 -20.77
C LYS A 276 11.01 -11.85 -20.83
N LEU A 277 11.48 -11.03 -19.89
CA LEU A 277 11.37 -9.58 -19.99
C LEU A 277 12.10 -9.10 -21.26
N PRO A 278 11.50 -8.21 -22.07
CA PRO A 278 12.29 -7.47 -23.04
C PRO A 278 13.38 -6.70 -22.30
N ALA A 279 14.60 -6.69 -22.86
CA ALA A 279 15.72 -5.94 -22.31
C ALA A 279 15.30 -4.49 -22.06
N ALA A 280 15.72 -3.93 -20.92
CA ALA A 280 15.56 -2.50 -20.68
C ALA A 280 16.25 -1.76 -21.84
N PRO A 281 15.58 -0.77 -22.49
CA PRO A 281 16.26 0.04 -23.49
C PRO A 281 17.45 0.72 -22.81
N ALA A 282 18.58 0.77 -23.52
CA ALA A 282 19.69 1.61 -23.13
C ALA A 282 19.14 3.02 -22.91
N VAL A 283 19.47 3.62 -21.77
CA VAL A 283 19.24 5.05 -21.57
C VAL A 283 20.27 5.72 -22.46
N ASP A 284 19.89 6.03 -23.69
CA ASP A 284 20.72 6.86 -24.56
C ASP A 284 20.79 8.23 -23.89
N GLU A 285 22.02 8.59 -23.54
CA GLU A 285 22.43 9.88 -23.02
C GLU A 285 21.81 11.00 -23.87
N PRO A 286 21.20 12.05 -23.28
CA PRO A 286 20.58 13.09 -24.07
C PRO A 286 21.67 13.80 -24.89
N LEU A 287 21.61 13.60 -26.20
CA LEU A 287 22.35 14.36 -27.20
C LEU A 287 22.04 15.85 -26.98
N LEU A 288 23.01 16.52 -26.37
CA LEU A 288 23.15 17.96 -26.33
C LEU A 288 23.42 18.45 -27.75
N GLN A 289 22.35 18.82 -28.47
CA GLN A 289 22.38 19.82 -29.56
C GLN A 289 21.08 20.62 -29.54
#